data_AF-A0A8B6GBD1-F1
#
_entry.id   AF-A0A8B6GBD1-F1
#
_cell.length_a   1.000
_cell.length_b   1.000
_cell.length_c   1.000
_cell.angle_alpha   90.00
_cell.angle_beta   90.00
_cell.angle_gamma   90.00
#
_symmetry.space_group_name_H-M   'P 1'
#
loop_
_entity.id
_entity.type
_entity.pdbx_description
1 polymer ?
#
loop_
_entity_poly.entity_id
_entity_poly.type
_entity_poly.pdbx_seq_one_letter_code
_entity_poly.pdbx_strand_id
1 'polypeptide(L)'
;MISCADKCSVEINCYVANFDTNSETCFLHMSGGCNSEQQYEQGWITIRREQGDRFDWSPWSKCSKTCGGGKRTRSHQHANIESTENVTSVEGCHCFSCNDTALNCNEWKTKGLVDSQTVLIEPIASNGVKLQAVEINCYMENGVGVTKIDHDGERDVYVHGYEAHGSYSFNVTYNISFEHVVAIIDSSKFCRQFVRWKCFNAQMWDIGREKWNTYWTNRSTAYLATNEYKPPSLFFHGSEEKRICECGISQTCQQSNVLCNCDINDNIWRSDEGYVTNKDALPIVAFFAGDTGKEYSN
;
A
#
# COMPACT_ATOMS: atom_id res chain seq x y z
N MET A 1 16.49 40.96 -4.70
CA MET A 1 15.33 40.59 -3.87
C MET A 1 15.53 39.17 -3.40
N ILE A 2 15.31 38.86 -2.11
CA ILE A 2 15.20 37.47 -1.64
C ILE A 2 13.78 37.02 -2.00
N SER A 3 13.62 35.91 -2.74
CA SER A 3 12.28 35.38 -3.02
C SER A 3 11.66 34.79 -1.75
N CYS A 4 10.33 34.66 -1.66
CA CYS A 4 9.72 34.00 -0.51
C CYS A 4 10.21 32.55 -0.35
N ALA A 5 10.57 31.88 -1.46
CA ALA A 5 11.20 30.57 -1.45
C ALA A 5 12.60 30.59 -0.83
N ASP A 6 13.40 31.63 -1.11
CA ASP A 6 14.72 31.79 -0.50
C ASP A 6 14.61 32.07 1.01
N LYS A 7 13.63 32.88 1.45
CA LYS A 7 13.33 33.06 2.88
C LYS A 7 12.93 31.75 3.55
N CYS A 8 12.12 30.95 2.86
CA CYS A 8 11.75 29.62 3.33
C CYS A 8 12.97 28.68 3.44
N SER A 9 13.92 28.77 2.52
CA SER A 9 15.10 27.88 2.50
C SER A 9 16.10 28.12 3.64
N VAL A 10 16.07 29.32 4.25
CA VAL A 10 16.95 29.68 5.38
C VAL A 10 16.27 29.52 6.73
N GLU A 11 14.94 29.51 6.76
CA GLU A 11 14.17 29.18 7.94
C GLU A 11 14.16 27.67 8.15
N ILE A 12 14.78 27.23 9.25
CA ILE A 12 15.01 25.80 9.55
C ILE A 12 13.74 24.95 9.55
N ASN A 13 12.59 25.61 9.75
CA ASN A 13 11.29 25.00 9.80
C ASN A 13 10.40 25.30 8.59
N CYS A 14 10.73 26.22 7.69
CA CYS A 14 9.80 26.55 6.61
C CYS A 14 9.74 25.44 5.54
N TYR A 15 8.54 24.99 5.19
CA TYR A 15 8.35 23.96 4.17
C TYR A 15 7.65 24.49 2.90
N VAL A 16 6.86 25.55 3.01
CA VAL A 16 6.18 26.22 1.89
C VAL A 16 6.16 27.72 2.15
N ALA A 17 6.22 28.54 1.10
CA ALA A 17 6.03 29.98 1.20
C ALA A 17 5.14 30.51 0.08
N ASN A 18 4.27 31.47 0.42
CA ASN A 18 3.38 32.16 -0.52
C ASN A 18 3.68 33.67 -0.53
N PHE A 19 3.57 34.30 -1.71
CA PHE A 19 3.69 35.76 -1.87
C PHE A 19 2.32 36.37 -2.13
N ASP A 20 1.92 37.36 -1.33
CA ASP A 20 0.74 38.17 -1.59
C ASP A 20 1.14 39.45 -2.32
N THR A 21 0.66 39.60 -3.55
CA THR A 21 0.95 40.75 -4.42
C THR A 21 0.25 42.03 -3.98
N ASN A 22 -0.82 41.95 -3.20
CA ASN A 22 -1.57 43.12 -2.75
C ASN A 22 -0.92 43.78 -1.52
N SER A 23 -0.32 42.97 -0.65
CA SER A 23 0.33 43.41 0.59
C SER A 23 1.87 43.35 0.53
N GLU A 24 2.44 42.93 -0.60
CA GLU A 24 3.88 42.72 -0.82
C GLU A 24 4.57 41.86 0.27
N THR A 25 3.81 40.93 0.87
CA THR A 25 4.24 40.17 2.05
C THR A 25 4.53 38.70 1.72
N CYS A 26 5.57 38.13 2.33
CA CYS A 26 5.85 36.69 2.29
C CYS A 26 5.23 36.00 3.51
N PHE A 27 4.40 34.98 3.26
CA PHE A 27 3.87 34.08 4.28
C PHE A 27 4.68 32.78 4.28
N LEU A 28 5.39 32.52 5.37
CA LEU A 28 6.17 31.30 5.56
C LEU A 28 5.35 30.29 6.37
N HIS A 29 5.17 29.10 5.79
CA HIS A 29 4.55 27.95 6.46
C HIS A 29 5.63 27.19 7.20
N MET A 30 5.65 27.31 8.52
CA MET A 30 6.67 26.74 9.38
C MET A 30 6.23 25.36 9.90
N SER A 31 7.15 24.39 9.91
CA SER A 31 7.06 23.14 10.65
C SER A 31 7.20 23.48 12.14
N GLY A 32 6.06 23.58 12.82
CA GLY A 32 6.05 24.13 14.17
C GLY A 32 4.68 24.25 14.83
N GLY A 33 3.61 24.12 14.07
CA GLY A 33 2.27 24.08 14.65
C GLY A 33 1.22 24.16 13.56
N CYS A 34 0.06 23.60 13.84
CA CYS A 34 -1.09 23.81 12.98
C CYS A 34 -1.54 25.25 13.18
N ASN A 35 -1.32 26.04 12.13
CA ASN A 35 -1.45 27.51 12.06
C ASN A 35 -0.26 28.33 12.57
N SER A 36 0.99 27.85 12.45
CA SER A 36 2.16 28.75 12.55
C SER A 36 2.51 29.37 11.20
N GLU A 37 1.81 30.45 10.83
CA GLU A 37 2.24 31.35 9.76
C GLU A 37 3.14 32.44 10.36
N GLN A 38 4.30 32.69 9.75
CA GLN A 38 5.09 33.88 10.03
C GLN A 38 5.04 34.84 8.85
N GLN A 39 4.72 36.10 9.13
CA GLN A 39 4.70 37.18 8.16
C GLN A 39 6.03 37.93 8.21
N TYR A 40 6.64 38.15 7.04
CA TYR A 40 7.85 38.94 6.92
C TYR A 40 7.71 40.00 5.83
N GLU A 41 7.94 41.26 6.21
CA GLU A 41 8.21 42.35 5.27
C GLU A 41 9.57 42.12 4.55
N GLN A 42 9.78 42.72 3.38
CA GLN A 42 11.06 42.53 2.66
C GLN A 42 12.25 43.15 3.42
N GLY A 43 13.32 42.37 3.64
CA GLY A 43 14.54 42.80 4.32
C GLY A 43 15.64 41.72 4.33
N TRP A 44 16.90 42.14 4.21
CA TRP A 44 18.08 41.27 4.01
C TRP A 44 18.85 41.06 5.31
N ILE A 45 19.21 39.81 5.62
CA ILE A 45 20.24 39.48 6.62
C ILE A 45 21.13 38.36 6.07
N THR A 46 22.44 38.49 6.25
CA THR A 46 23.45 37.47 5.94
C THR A 46 23.71 36.63 7.19
N ILE A 47 23.41 35.34 7.15
CA ILE A 47 23.77 34.40 8.22
C ILE A 47 24.89 33.50 7.70
N ARG A 48 26.07 33.54 8.34
CA ARG A 48 27.13 32.56 8.11
C ARG A 48 26.75 31.28 8.85
N ARG A 49 26.67 30.15 8.14
CA ARG A 49 26.53 28.81 8.75
C ARG A 49 27.86 28.40 9.36
N GLU A 50 27.89 28.18 10.66
CA GLU A 50 28.95 27.37 11.28
C GLU A 50 28.59 25.89 11.11
N GLN A 51 29.61 25.12 10.69
CA GLN A 51 29.59 23.67 10.58
C GLN A 51 29.41 23.07 11.98
N GLY A 52 28.35 22.28 12.16
CA GLY A 52 28.11 21.51 13.39
C GLY A 52 27.77 20.07 13.04
N ASP A 53 28.44 19.15 13.73
CA ASP A 53 28.46 17.72 13.48
C ASP A 53 27.07 17.08 13.39
N ARG A 54 26.91 16.16 12.44
CA ARG A 54 25.63 15.52 12.13
C ARG A 54 25.39 14.38 13.14
N PHE A 55 24.73 14.71 14.25
CA PHE A 55 24.20 13.70 15.17
C PHE A 55 22.90 13.10 14.61
N ASP A 56 22.75 11.79 14.72
CA ASP A 56 21.54 11.09 14.27
C ASP A 56 20.38 11.30 15.25
N TRP A 57 19.30 11.90 14.75
CA TRP A 57 18.06 12.08 15.49
C TRP A 57 17.32 10.75 15.68
N SER A 58 16.63 10.60 16.81
CA SER A 58 15.61 9.56 16.95
C SER A 58 14.52 9.71 15.87
N PRO A 59 13.77 8.63 15.57
CA PRO A 59 12.49 8.76 14.90
C PRO A 59 11.55 9.73 15.63
N TRP A 60 10.63 10.32 14.89
CA TRP A 60 9.55 11.11 15.48
C TRP A 60 8.58 10.25 16.29
N SER A 61 8.08 10.79 17.39
CA SER A 61 6.93 10.23 18.10
C SER A 61 5.68 10.25 17.22
N LYS A 62 4.66 9.49 17.63
CA LYS A 62 3.31 9.70 17.11
C LYS A 62 2.84 11.13 17.39
N CYS A 63 2.01 11.65 16.51
CA CYS A 63 1.30 12.90 16.69
C CYS A 63 0.33 12.80 17.87
N SER A 64 0.24 13.87 18.66
CA SER A 64 -0.65 13.95 19.82
C SER A 64 -2.14 13.97 19.47
N LYS A 65 -2.50 14.20 18.21
CA LYS A 65 -3.87 14.19 17.69
C LYS A 65 -3.91 13.52 16.34
N THR A 66 -5.07 13.02 15.94
CA THR A 66 -5.30 12.37 14.64
C THR A 66 -5.67 13.37 13.52
N CYS A 67 -6.17 14.56 13.89
CA CYS A 67 -6.59 15.66 13.02
C CYS A 67 -6.71 16.96 13.85
N GLY A 68 -6.99 18.10 13.19
CA GLY A 68 -7.25 19.38 13.88
C GLY A 68 -6.04 19.94 14.63
N GLY A 69 -4.87 19.44 14.27
CA GLY A 69 -3.58 19.89 14.73
C GLY A 69 -3.09 19.38 16.07
N GLY A 70 -2.09 18.51 16.01
CA GLY A 70 -1.32 17.99 17.12
C GLY A 70 0.16 18.40 17.07
N LYS A 71 0.94 17.80 17.97
CA LYS A 71 2.40 17.96 18.03
C LYS A 71 3.06 16.59 18.11
N ARG A 72 4.27 16.47 17.57
CA ARG A 72 5.14 15.30 17.74
C ARG A 72 6.56 15.73 18.09
N THR A 73 7.32 14.84 18.71
CA THR A 73 8.64 15.13 19.27
C THR A 73 9.68 14.10 18.87
N ARG A 74 10.95 14.50 18.77
CA ARG A 74 12.11 13.60 18.63
C ARG A 74 13.28 14.14 19.44
N SER A 75 14.28 13.30 19.71
CA SER A 75 15.45 13.69 20.50
C SER A 75 16.75 13.15 19.91
N HIS A 76 17.86 13.85 20.15
CA HIS A 76 19.19 13.28 20.03
C HIS A 76 19.99 13.57 21.29
N GLN A 77 21.03 12.76 21.51
CA GLN A 77 21.99 13.00 22.58
C GLN A 77 23.15 13.80 22.00
N HIS A 78 23.51 14.89 22.67
CA HIS A 78 24.72 15.65 22.41
C HIS A 78 25.70 15.36 23.54
N ALA A 79 26.81 14.69 23.25
CA ALA A 79 27.86 14.44 24.24
C ALA A 79 29.00 15.43 24.01
N ASN A 80 29.20 16.36 24.95
CA ASN A 80 30.39 17.19 25.03
C ASN A 80 31.36 16.61 26.08
N ILE A 81 32.59 17.12 26.11
CA ILE A 81 33.69 16.65 26.99
C ILE A 81 33.29 16.68 28.49
N GLU A 82 32.29 17.48 28.87
CA GLU A 82 31.88 17.70 30.26
C GLU A 82 30.45 17.22 30.62
N SER A 83 29.58 16.92 29.64
CA SER A 83 28.19 16.50 29.90
C SER A 83 27.48 15.88 28.69
N THR A 84 26.45 15.08 28.97
CA THR A 84 25.46 14.62 27.97
C THR A 84 24.18 15.46 28.07
N GLU A 85 23.85 16.21 27.02
CA GLU A 85 22.61 16.97 26.90
C GLU A 85 21.63 16.26 25.96
N ASN A 86 20.37 16.12 26.37
CA ASN A 86 19.31 15.61 25.50
C ASN A 86 18.62 16.80 24.81
N VAL A 87 18.85 16.95 23.50
CA VAL A 87 18.19 17.97 22.71
C VAL A 87 16.88 17.40 22.18
N THR A 88 15.76 18.06 22.47
CA THR A 88 14.42 17.68 21.99
C THR A 88 13.93 18.67 20.94
N SER A 89 13.41 18.15 19.83
CA SER A 89 12.72 18.92 18.79
C SER A 89 11.23 18.63 18.83
N VAL A 90 10.41 19.64 18.61
CA VAL A 90 8.94 19.55 18.57
C VAL A 90 8.44 20.15 17.26
N GLU A 91 7.49 19.52 16.59
CA GLU A 91 6.83 20.08 15.41
C GLU A 91 5.32 19.82 15.41
N GLY A 92 4.58 20.60 14.62
CA GLY A 92 3.16 20.40 14.37
C GLY A 92 2.89 19.23 13.43
N CYS A 93 1.76 18.57 13.59
CA CYS A 93 1.35 17.43 12.75
C CYS A 93 -0.17 17.33 12.63
N HIS A 94 -0.65 16.63 11.59
CA HIS A 94 -2.08 16.40 11.33
C HIS A 94 -2.92 17.69 11.33
N CYS A 95 -2.45 18.69 10.58
CA CYS A 95 -3.06 20.03 10.55
C CYS A 95 -4.29 20.15 9.65
N PHE A 96 -4.68 19.06 8.98
CA PHE A 96 -5.94 18.97 8.23
C PHE A 96 -7.15 18.97 9.16
N SER A 97 -8.30 19.38 8.63
CA SER A 97 -9.57 19.38 9.37
C SER A 97 -10.01 17.94 9.66
N CYS A 98 -10.67 17.72 10.79
CA CYS A 98 -11.24 16.42 11.14
C CYS A 98 -12.40 16.01 10.22
N ASN A 99 -12.94 16.95 9.43
CA ASN A 99 -13.99 16.70 8.46
C ASN A 99 -13.45 16.58 7.01
N ASP A 100 -12.14 16.70 6.81
CA ASP A 100 -11.56 16.57 5.48
C ASP A 100 -11.62 15.11 5.00
N THR A 101 -11.65 14.95 3.68
CA THR A 101 -11.50 13.68 2.98
C THR A 101 -10.33 13.77 2.00
N ALA A 102 -9.84 12.63 1.51
CA ALA A 102 -8.86 12.59 0.43
C ALA A 102 -9.19 11.46 -0.55
N LEU A 103 -8.64 11.47 -1.76
CA LEU A 103 -8.90 10.43 -2.76
C LEU A 103 -8.35 9.06 -2.34
N ASN A 104 -7.19 9.06 -1.66
CA ASN A 104 -6.53 7.85 -1.15
C ASN A 104 -5.50 8.23 -0.06
N CYS A 105 -4.83 7.23 0.52
CA CYS A 105 -3.85 7.43 1.58
C CYS A 105 -2.63 8.24 1.16
N ASN A 106 -2.23 8.17 -0.11
CA ASN A 106 -1.10 8.96 -0.58
C ASN A 106 -1.46 10.45 -0.68
N GLU A 107 -2.71 10.78 -1.00
CA GLU A 107 -3.17 12.16 -0.90
C GLU A 107 -3.22 12.63 0.56
N TRP A 108 -3.70 11.80 1.48
CA TRP A 108 -3.64 12.10 2.92
C TRP A 108 -2.22 12.41 3.38
N LYS A 109 -1.23 11.65 2.91
CA LYS A 109 0.18 11.95 3.15
C LYS A 109 0.55 13.36 2.67
N THR A 110 0.18 13.74 1.45
CA THR A 110 0.42 15.12 0.95
C THR A 110 -0.33 16.18 1.73
N LYS A 111 -1.48 15.86 2.35
CA LYS A 111 -2.20 16.75 3.29
C LYS A 111 -1.56 16.82 4.68
N GLY A 112 -0.46 16.10 4.92
CA GLY A 112 0.27 16.13 6.19
C GLY A 112 -0.15 15.04 7.18
N LEU A 113 -0.75 13.95 6.71
CA LEU A 113 -0.86 12.71 7.49
C LEU A 113 0.54 12.11 7.67
N VAL A 114 0.97 11.95 8.92
CA VAL A 114 2.32 11.46 9.25
C VAL A 114 2.32 10.16 10.02
N ASP A 115 1.22 9.82 10.71
CA ASP A 115 1.04 8.54 11.37
C ASP A 115 0.10 7.62 10.59
N SER A 116 0.35 6.32 10.68
CA SER A 116 -0.59 5.31 10.20
C SER A 116 -1.84 5.29 11.08
N GLN A 117 -3.02 5.46 10.49
CA GLN A 117 -4.31 5.47 11.17
C GLN A 117 -5.47 5.24 10.19
N THR A 118 -6.66 5.05 10.73
CA THR A 118 -7.91 5.01 9.95
C THR A 118 -8.36 6.43 9.63
N VAL A 119 -8.71 6.70 8.36
CA VAL A 119 -9.17 8.00 7.85
C VAL A 119 -10.28 7.82 6.82
N LEU A 120 -10.99 8.89 6.50
CA LEU A 120 -11.98 8.90 5.43
C LEU A 120 -11.34 9.16 4.07
N ILE A 121 -11.64 8.32 3.09
CA ILE A 121 -11.30 8.57 1.69
C ILE A 121 -12.57 8.66 0.83
N GLU A 122 -12.53 9.49 -0.20
CA GLU A 122 -13.58 9.64 -1.21
C GLU A 122 -12.98 9.44 -2.61
N PRO A 123 -12.75 8.18 -3.03
CA PRO A 123 -12.13 7.88 -4.31
C PRO A 123 -12.97 8.35 -5.50
N ILE A 124 -12.31 8.52 -6.64
CA ILE A 124 -12.98 8.76 -7.93
C ILE A 124 -12.94 7.48 -8.73
N ALA A 125 -14.11 6.98 -9.13
CA ALA A 125 -14.24 5.81 -10.00
C ALA A 125 -13.65 6.06 -11.38
N SER A 126 -13.37 4.99 -12.14
CA SER A 126 -12.72 5.07 -13.45
C SER A 126 -13.53 5.86 -14.49
N ASN A 127 -14.84 6.04 -14.27
CA ASN A 127 -15.73 6.87 -15.08
C ASN A 127 -15.78 8.35 -14.64
N GLY A 128 -14.97 8.76 -13.65
CA GLY A 128 -14.91 10.12 -13.12
C GLY A 128 -15.93 10.44 -12.02
N VAL A 129 -16.80 9.48 -11.64
CA VAL A 129 -17.78 9.69 -10.57
C VAL A 129 -17.09 9.63 -9.21
N LYS A 130 -17.34 10.64 -8.38
CA LYS A 130 -16.87 10.66 -6.99
C LYS A 130 -17.72 9.70 -6.15
N LEU A 131 -17.06 8.75 -5.49
CA LEU A 131 -17.72 7.80 -4.60
C LEU A 131 -18.00 8.41 -3.22
N GLN A 132 -18.84 7.73 -2.45
CA GLN A 132 -19.11 8.12 -1.07
C GLN A 132 -17.86 7.96 -0.19
N ALA A 133 -17.80 8.72 0.90
CA ALA A 133 -16.72 8.59 1.86
C ALA A 133 -16.73 7.20 2.52
N VAL A 134 -15.56 6.59 2.63
CA VAL A 134 -15.37 5.31 3.31
C VAL A 134 -14.17 5.38 4.25
N GLU A 135 -14.27 4.75 5.41
CA GLU A 135 -13.14 4.60 6.33
C GLU A 135 -12.15 3.56 5.80
N ILE A 136 -10.87 3.89 5.83
CA ILE A 136 -9.80 3.00 5.38
C ILE A 136 -8.56 3.13 6.26
N ASN A 137 -7.79 2.05 6.35
CA ASN A 137 -6.52 2.04 7.04
C ASN A 137 -5.42 2.59 6.13
N CYS A 138 -4.86 3.76 6.49
CA CYS A 138 -3.72 4.35 5.83
C CYS A 138 -2.43 4.05 6.59
N TYR A 139 -1.43 3.57 5.86
CA TYR A 139 -0.11 3.26 6.39
C TYR A 139 0.93 4.22 5.79
N MET A 140 1.67 4.93 6.64
CA MET A 140 2.74 5.83 6.21
C MET A 140 4.05 5.05 6.17
N GLU A 141 4.40 4.51 5.00
CA GLU A 141 5.54 3.61 4.82
C GLU A 141 6.54 4.20 3.83
N ASN A 142 7.82 4.30 4.22
CA ASN A 142 8.91 4.75 3.35
C ASN A 142 8.62 6.06 2.59
N GLY A 143 7.90 6.99 3.23
CA GLY A 143 7.51 8.23 2.61
C GLY A 143 6.44 8.06 1.52
N VAL A 144 5.56 7.08 1.61
CA VAL A 144 4.37 6.91 0.76
C VAL A 144 3.16 6.59 1.64
N GLY A 145 1.99 7.12 1.29
CA GLY A 145 0.74 6.73 1.95
C GLY A 145 0.15 5.50 1.27
N VAL A 146 0.16 4.36 1.95
CA VAL A 146 -0.32 3.07 1.46
C VAL A 146 -1.75 2.84 1.95
N THR A 147 -2.67 2.61 1.02
CA THR A 147 -4.03 2.18 1.32
C THR A 147 -4.07 0.67 1.47
N LYS A 148 -4.43 0.15 2.64
CA LYS A 148 -4.63 -1.29 2.85
C LYS A 148 -6.12 -1.62 2.87
N ILE A 149 -6.53 -2.59 2.07
CA ILE A 149 -7.90 -3.10 1.99
C ILE A 149 -7.86 -4.55 2.46
N ASP A 150 -8.61 -4.86 3.52
CA ASP A 150 -8.67 -6.20 4.10
C ASP A 150 -9.83 -7.01 3.47
N HIS A 151 -9.74 -8.34 3.52
CA HIS A 151 -10.76 -9.24 2.97
C HIS A 151 -10.92 -10.54 3.79
N ASP A 152 -11.97 -11.32 3.50
CA ASP A 152 -12.29 -12.57 4.19
C ASP A 152 -11.34 -13.75 3.89
N GLY A 153 -10.64 -13.70 2.75
CA GLY A 153 -9.64 -14.70 2.33
C GLY A 153 -8.24 -14.59 2.93
N GLU A 154 -8.01 -13.89 4.04
CA GLU A 154 -6.67 -13.67 4.61
C GLU A 154 -6.12 -14.85 5.44
N ARG A 155 -6.96 -15.81 5.82
CA ARG A 155 -6.58 -16.99 6.61
C ARG A 155 -6.49 -18.24 5.74
N ASP A 156 -5.56 -19.14 6.08
CA ASP A 156 -5.45 -20.44 5.44
C ASP A 156 -6.75 -21.24 5.64
N VAL A 157 -7.35 -21.72 4.54
CA VAL A 157 -8.52 -22.62 4.53
C VAL A 157 -8.07 -23.99 4.03
N TYR A 158 -8.41 -25.04 4.78
CA TYR A 158 -8.11 -26.42 4.36
C TYR A 158 -9.11 -26.89 3.31
N VAL A 159 -8.62 -27.28 2.13
CA VAL A 159 -9.42 -27.75 1.00
C VAL A 159 -9.13 -29.23 0.75
N HIS A 160 -10.16 -30.06 0.76
CA HIS A 160 -10.04 -31.51 0.55
C HIS A 160 -11.34 -32.08 -0.05
N GLY A 161 -11.22 -33.09 -0.91
CA GLY A 161 -12.35 -33.79 -1.53
C GLY A 161 -12.82 -33.19 -2.87
N TYR A 162 -12.07 -32.24 -3.42
CA TYR A 162 -12.41 -31.55 -4.68
C TYR A 162 -11.49 -32.04 -5.79
N GLU A 163 -11.92 -33.08 -6.50
CA GLU A 163 -11.13 -33.73 -7.56
C GLU A 163 -11.17 -32.96 -8.88
N ALA A 164 -12.37 -32.55 -9.31
CA ALA A 164 -12.53 -31.87 -10.59
C ALA A 164 -11.86 -30.48 -10.59
N HIS A 165 -11.37 -30.06 -11.76
CA HIS A 165 -10.73 -28.75 -11.99
C HIS A 165 -11.58 -27.60 -11.42
N GLY A 166 -11.03 -26.83 -10.48
CA GLY A 166 -11.72 -25.69 -9.87
C GLY A 166 -13.06 -26.02 -9.20
N SER A 167 -13.27 -27.28 -8.76
CA SER A 167 -14.53 -27.69 -8.12
C SER A 167 -14.71 -27.13 -6.71
N TYR A 168 -13.62 -26.77 -6.03
CA TYR A 168 -13.67 -25.86 -4.89
C TYR A 168 -13.70 -24.42 -5.39
N SER A 169 -14.51 -23.56 -4.76
CA SER A 169 -14.53 -22.13 -5.05
C SER A 169 -14.65 -21.32 -3.76
N PHE A 170 -13.98 -20.17 -3.74
CA PHE A 170 -14.01 -19.19 -2.68
C PHE A 170 -14.10 -17.80 -3.31
N ASN A 171 -15.22 -17.10 -3.13
CA ASN A 171 -15.35 -15.72 -3.58
C ASN A 171 -14.78 -14.80 -2.49
N VAL A 172 -13.91 -13.87 -2.87
CA VAL A 172 -13.27 -12.94 -1.93
C VAL A 172 -14.22 -11.77 -1.67
N THR A 173 -14.54 -11.54 -0.40
CA THR A 173 -15.32 -10.38 0.07
C THR A 173 -14.39 -9.38 0.72
N TYR A 174 -14.27 -8.20 0.10
CA TYR A 174 -13.53 -7.06 0.64
C TYR A 174 -14.36 -6.30 1.67
N ASN A 175 -13.69 -5.64 2.61
CA ASN A 175 -14.35 -4.85 3.67
C ASN A 175 -14.95 -3.52 3.19
N ILE A 176 -14.79 -3.16 1.92
CA ILE A 176 -15.40 -2.01 1.24
C ILE A 176 -16.03 -2.48 -0.08
N SER A 177 -16.87 -1.64 -0.69
CA SER A 177 -17.52 -2.04 -1.96
C SER A 177 -16.49 -2.27 -3.06
N PHE A 178 -16.77 -3.21 -3.96
CA PHE A 178 -15.89 -3.54 -5.07
C PHE A 178 -15.54 -2.33 -5.95
N GLU A 179 -16.49 -1.40 -6.11
CA GLU A 179 -16.28 -0.14 -6.81
C GLU A 179 -15.21 0.74 -6.14
N HIS A 180 -15.21 0.85 -4.81
CA HIS A 180 -14.14 1.55 -4.08
C HIS A 180 -12.80 0.84 -4.24
N VAL A 181 -12.76 -0.49 -4.17
CA VAL A 181 -11.52 -1.28 -4.37
C VAL A 181 -10.89 -0.96 -5.73
N VAL A 182 -11.68 -1.02 -6.80
CA VAL A 182 -11.22 -0.73 -8.16
C VAL A 182 -10.76 0.73 -8.31
N ALA A 183 -11.52 1.70 -7.78
CA ALA A 183 -11.16 3.12 -7.83
C ALA A 183 -9.82 3.42 -7.12
N ILE A 184 -9.59 2.78 -5.97
CA ILE A 184 -8.34 2.92 -5.22
C ILE A 184 -7.18 2.30 -6.02
N ILE A 185 -7.38 1.11 -6.60
CA ILE A 185 -6.35 0.46 -7.43
C ILE A 185 -6.02 1.32 -8.64
N ASP A 186 -7.01 1.76 -9.40
CA ASP A 186 -6.80 2.53 -10.63
C ASP A 186 -6.04 3.83 -10.36
N SER A 187 -6.39 4.55 -9.29
CA SER A 187 -5.71 5.80 -8.89
C SER A 187 -4.33 5.60 -8.24
N SER A 188 -3.95 4.38 -7.86
CA SER A 188 -2.67 4.10 -7.19
C SER A 188 -1.53 3.94 -8.20
N LYS A 189 -0.31 4.40 -7.85
CA LYS A 189 0.87 4.18 -8.71
C LYS A 189 1.31 2.71 -8.74
N PHE A 190 1.22 2.04 -7.60
CA PHE A 190 1.56 0.63 -7.42
C PHE A 190 0.47 -0.04 -6.59
N CYS A 191 0.15 -1.28 -6.90
CA CYS A 191 -0.73 -2.12 -6.10
C CYS A 191 -0.16 -3.54 -6.05
N ARG A 192 -0.39 -4.23 -4.94
CA ARG A 192 -0.05 -5.65 -4.83
C ARG A 192 -1.07 -6.37 -3.94
N GLN A 193 -1.35 -7.61 -4.27
CA GLN A 193 -2.15 -8.51 -3.42
C GLN A 193 -1.40 -9.83 -3.25
N PHE A 194 -1.38 -10.37 -2.04
CA PHE A 194 -0.73 -11.65 -1.76
C PHE A 194 -1.68 -12.81 -2.04
N VAL A 195 -1.19 -13.85 -2.71
CA VAL A 195 -1.91 -15.11 -2.95
C VAL A 195 -1.01 -16.28 -2.55
N ARG A 196 -1.61 -17.34 -2.02
CA ARG A 196 -0.90 -18.52 -1.54
C ARG A 196 -1.72 -19.78 -1.84
N TRP A 197 -1.03 -20.82 -2.30
CA TRP A 197 -1.55 -22.17 -2.38
C TRP A 197 -0.55 -23.14 -1.77
N LYS A 198 -0.98 -23.81 -0.69
CA LYS A 198 -0.23 -24.92 -0.09
C LYS A 198 -0.86 -26.22 -0.55
N CYS A 199 -0.07 -27.11 -1.12
CA CYS A 199 -0.53 -28.33 -1.76
C CYS A 199 0.14 -29.56 -1.15
N PHE A 200 -0.58 -30.67 -1.18
CA PHE A 200 -0.11 -32.01 -0.83
C PHE A 200 -0.78 -32.96 -1.82
N ASN A 201 -0.01 -33.48 -2.78
CA ASN A 201 -0.52 -34.28 -3.89
C ASN A 201 -1.73 -33.62 -4.58
N ALA A 202 -1.54 -32.34 -4.94
CA ALA A 202 -2.52 -31.51 -5.63
C ALA A 202 -1.82 -30.62 -6.66
N GLN A 203 -1.75 -31.10 -7.91
CA GLN A 203 -1.18 -30.42 -9.07
C GLN A 203 -1.96 -29.12 -9.36
N MET A 204 -1.28 -28.05 -9.76
CA MET A 204 -1.95 -26.80 -10.15
C MET A 204 -2.35 -26.78 -11.61
N TRP A 205 -1.46 -27.23 -12.50
CA TRP A 205 -1.67 -27.28 -13.94
C TRP A 205 -1.71 -28.73 -14.45
N ASP A 206 -2.88 -29.19 -14.86
CA ASP A 206 -3.06 -30.47 -15.56
C ASP A 206 -2.56 -30.33 -17.01
N ILE A 207 -1.32 -30.77 -17.21
CA ILE A 207 -0.65 -30.78 -18.53
C ILE A 207 -1.38 -31.67 -19.53
N GLY A 208 -1.95 -32.79 -19.08
CA GLY A 208 -2.60 -33.78 -19.96
C GLY A 208 -3.90 -33.26 -20.57
N ARG A 209 -4.63 -32.42 -19.84
CA ARG A 209 -5.90 -31.82 -20.30
C ARG A 209 -5.80 -30.33 -20.64
N GLU A 210 -4.63 -29.73 -20.47
CA GLU A 210 -4.39 -28.29 -20.58
C GLU A 210 -5.36 -27.45 -19.74
N LYS A 211 -5.54 -27.81 -18.46
CA LYS A 211 -6.46 -27.13 -17.54
C LYS A 211 -5.81 -26.78 -16.21
N TRP A 212 -6.26 -25.69 -15.60
CA TRP A 212 -5.91 -25.37 -14.22
C TRP A 212 -6.80 -26.18 -13.26
N ASN A 213 -6.18 -26.93 -12.36
CA ASN A 213 -6.85 -27.44 -11.16
C ASN A 213 -7.08 -26.30 -10.17
N THR A 214 -6.06 -25.47 -9.96
CA THR A 214 -6.04 -24.39 -8.97
C THR A 214 -5.67 -23.07 -9.62
N TYR A 215 -6.50 -22.05 -9.45
CA TYR A 215 -6.33 -20.74 -10.08
C TYR A 215 -7.15 -19.68 -9.35
N TRP A 216 -6.95 -18.41 -9.69
CA TRP A 216 -7.78 -17.31 -9.24
C TRP A 216 -8.31 -16.52 -10.44
N THR A 217 -9.33 -15.70 -10.24
CA THR A 217 -9.91 -14.85 -11.28
C THR A 217 -9.71 -13.38 -10.96
N ASN A 218 -9.50 -12.59 -12.00
CA ASN A 218 -9.24 -11.15 -11.86
C ASN A 218 -10.54 -10.32 -11.92
N ARG A 219 -10.38 -9.00 -11.72
CA ARG A 219 -11.44 -7.99 -11.73
C ARG A 219 -12.38 -7.99 -12.94
N SER A 220 -11.93 -8.44 -14.11
CA SER A 220 -12.79 -8.52 -15.30
C SER A 220 -13.92 -9.55 -15.13
N THR A 221 -13.74 -10.52 -14.23
CA THR A 221 -14.73 -11.57 -13.94
C THR A 221 -15.79 -11.15 -12.92
N ALA A 222 -15.63 -9.99 -12.26
CA ALA A 222 -16.52 -9.55 -11.18
C ALA A 222 -17.95 -9.23 -11.66
N TYR A 223 -18.09 -8.82 -12.92
CA TYR A 223 -19.38 -8.45 -13.52
C TYR A 223 -20.02 -9.58 -14.34
N LEU A 224 -19.37 -10.73 -14.44
CA LEU A 224 -19.92 -11.90 -15.13
C LEU A 224 -21.02 -12.53 -14.27
N ALA A 225 -22.05 -13.07 -14.93
CA ALA A 225 -23.13 -13.73 -14.23
C ALA A 225 -22.63 -14.96 -13.46
N THR A 226 -23.34 -15.38 -12.40
CA THR A 226 -22.94 -16.53 -11.57
C THR A 226 -22.78 -17.83 -12.36
N ASN A 227 -23.56 -17.97 -13.45
CA ASN A 227 -23.59 -19.16 -14.29
C ASN A 227 -22.66 -19.05 -15.49
N GLU A 228 -21.97 -17.92 -15.64
CA GLU A 228 -21.02 -17.68 -16.72
C GLU A 228 -19.65 -18.26 -16.37
N TYR A 229 -18.96 -18.75 -17.39
CA TYR A 229 -17.60 -19.24 -17.23
C TYR A 229 -16.67 -18.08 -16.85
N LYS A 230 -16.04 -18.17 -15.68
CA LYS A 230 -15.04 -17.21 -15.21
C LYS A 230 -13.66 -17.70 -15.61
N PRO A 231 -13.00 -17.09 -16.61
CA PRO A 231 -11.71 -17.57 -17.08
C PRO A 231 -10.65 -17.41 -15.98
N PRO A 232 -9.73 -18.38 -15.85
CA PRO A 232 -8.60 -18.28 -14.94
C PRO A 232 -7.70 -17.11 -15.32
N SER A 233 -7.07 -16.50 -14.32
CA SER A 233 -5.92 -15.63 -14.57
C SER A 233 -4.80 -16.40 -15.25
N LEU A 234 -4.00 -15.70 -16.05
CA LEU A 234 -2.98 -16.33 -16.91
C LEU A 234 -1.82 -16.93 -16.10
N PHE A 235 -1.59 -16.45 -14.89
CA PHE A 235 -0.47 -16.76 -14.01
C PHE A 235 -0.94 -16.88 -12.56
N PHE A 236 -0.09 -17.42 -11.68
CA PHE A 236 -0.42 -17.53 -10.26
C PHE A 236 0.09 -16.34 -9.43
N HIS A 237 1.40 -16.08 -9.41
CA HIS A 237 2.02 -14.86 -8.84
C HIS A 237 3.37 -14.58 -9.51
N GLY A 238 3.93 -13.38 -9.27
CA GLY A 238 5.27 -12.95 -9.71
C GLY A 238 5.43 -12.68 -11.21
N SER A 239 4.67 -13.35 -12.06
CA SER A 239 4.73 -13.24 -13.53
C SER A 239 3.47 -12.65 -14.15
N GLU A 240 3.54 -12.25 -15.42
CA GLU A 240 2.39 -12.14 -16.31
C GLU A 240 2.40 -13.19 -17.44
N GLU A 241 3.44 -14.02 -17.50
CA GLU A 241 3.55 -15.14 -18.44
C GLU A 241 2.55 -16.25 -18.11
N LYS A 242 2.09 -16.93 -19.16
CA LYS A 242 1.03 -17.94 -19.01
C LYS A 242 1.56 -19.20 -18.32
N ARG A 243 0.78 -19.74 -17.38
CA ARG A 243 0.98 -21.07 -16.77
C ARG A 243 2.28 -21.21 -15.96
N ILE A 244 2.73 -20.13 -15.32
CA ILE A 244 3.98 -20.13 -14.53
C ILE A 244 3.79 -19.43 -13.18
N CYS A 245 4.54 -19.91 -12.19
CA CYS A 245 4.70 -19.26 -10.88
C CYS A 245 6.07 -18.55 -10.81
N GLU A 246 6.27 -17.70 -9.81
CA GLU A 246 7.53 -16.94 -9.65
C GLU A 246 8.78 -17.83 -9.60
N CYS A 247 8.67 -19.02 -8.99
CA CYS A 247 9.79 -19.95 -8.93
C CYS A 247 10.21 -20.45 -10.31
N GLY A 248 9.26 -20.59 -11.25
CA GLY A 248 9.53 -21.09 -12.61
C GLY A 248 10.36 -20.10 -13.40
N ILE A 249 10.12 -18.80 -13.20
CA ILE A 249 10.84 -17.72 -13.87
C ILE A 249 12.21 -17.51 -13.26
N SER A 250 12.26 -17.47 -11.93
CA SER A 250 13.52 -17.31 -11.20
C SER A 250 14.39 -18.57 -11.25
N GLN A 251 13.89 -19.68 -11.83
CA GLN A 251 14.53 -20.99 -11.85
C GLN A 251 14.88 -21.48 -10.44
N THR A 252 14.04 -21.14 -9.47
CA THR A 252 14.19 -21.50 -8.05
C THR A 252 13.17 -22.53 -7.59
N CYS A 253 12.34 -23.08 -8.49
CA CYS A 253 11.45 -24.18 -8.10
C CYS A 253 12.23 -25.36 -7.53
N GLN A 254 11.60 -26.09 -6.62
CA GLN A 254 12.24 -27.20 -5.90
C GLN A 254 12.64 -28.35 -6.82
N GLN A 255 12.02 -28.46 -8.00
CA GLN A 255 12.45 -29.32 -9.09
C GLN A 255 12.63 -28.49 -10.35
N SER A 256 13.67 -28.79 -11.14
CA SER A 256 14.06 -27.96 -12.28
C SER A 256 13.15 -28.09 -13.51
N ASN A 257 12.25 -29.07 -13.53
CA ASN A 257 11.36 -29.40 -14.65
C ASN A 257 9.89 -29.01 -14.40
N VAL A 258 9.60 -28.22 -13.37
CA VAL A 258 8.26 -27.74 -13.06
C VAL A 258 8.19 -26.22 -13.14
N LEU A 259 7.00 -25.69 -13.43
CA LEU A 259 6.75 -24.24 -13.55
C LEU A 259 6.18 -23.63 -12.26
N CYS A 260 5.66 -24.47 -11.37
CA CYS A 260 5.19 -24.19 -10.02
C CYS A 260 5.60 -25.35 -9.11
N ASN A 261 5.88 -25.10 -7.83
CA ASN A 261 6.25 -26.16 -6.88
C ASN A 261 5.13 -27.19 -6.70
N CYS A 262 3.87 -26.76 -6.73
CA CYS A 262 2.73 -27.65 -6.59
C CYS A 262 2.49 -28.57 -7.78
N ASP A 263 3.08 -28.28 -8.95
CA ASP A 263 3.00 -29.17 -10.11
C ASP A 263 3.80 -30.46 -9.95
N ILE A 264 4.66 -30.56 -8.92
CA ILE A 264 5.38 -31.79 -8.57
C ILE A 264 4.41 -32.92 -8.21
N ASN A 265 3.23 -32.58 -7.66
CA ASN A 265 2.16 -33.50 -7.33
C ASN A 265 2.61 -34.73 -6.51
N ASP A 266 3.26 -34.49 -5.38
CA ASP A 266 3.75 -35.54 -4.49
C ASP A 266 3.18 -35.42 -3.07
N ASN A 267 3.40 -36.46 -2.27
CA ASN A 267 2.95 -36.54 -0.87
C ASN A 267 3.83 -35.72 0.09
N ILE A 268 4.27 -34.54 -0.34
CA ILE A 268 5.05 -33.58 0.45
C ILE A 268 4.31 -32.24 0.40
N TRP A 269 4.20 -31.57 1.55
CA TRP A 269 3.65 -30.22 1.59
C TRP A 269 4.55 -29.25 0.85
N ARG A 270 4.00 -28.59 -0.17
CA ARG A 270 4.67 -27.56 -0.97
C ARG A 270 3.83 -26.29 -0.96
N SER A 271 4.42 -25.20 -1.42
CA SER A 271 3.74 -23.91 -1.54
C SER A 271 4.20 -23.16 -2.78
N ASP A 272 3.23 -22.58 -3.47
CA ASP A 272 3.46 -21.45 -4.37
C ASP A 272 2.74 -20.24 -3.76
N GLU A 273 3.46 -19.16 -3.51
CA GLU A 273 2.93 -17.97 -2.85
C GLU A 273 3.73 -16.74 -3.19
N GLY A 274 3.06 -15.60 -3.28
CA GLY A 274 3.71 -14.33 -3.55
C GLY A 274 2.74 -13.22 -3.86
N TYR A 275 3.30 -12.06 -4.23
CA TYR A 275 2.51 -10.91 -4.60
C TYR A 275 2.17 -10.92 -6.10
N VAL A 276 0.89 -10.74 -6.40
CA VAL A 276 0.44 -10.27 -7.71
C VAL A 276 0.59 -8.75 -7.73
N THR A 277 1.39 -8.21 -8.65
CA THR A 277 1.68 -6.77 -8.76
C THR A 277 1.07 -6.12 -10.00
N ASN A 278 0.55 -6.93 -10.94
CA ASN A 278 -0.15 -6.41 -12.11
C ASN A 278 -1.49 -5.81 -11.67
N LYS A 279 -1.56 -4.47 -11.67
CA LYS A 279 -2.77 -3.71 -11.31
C LYS A 279 -3.99 -4.09 -12.16
N ASP A 280 -3.80 -4.42 -13.43
CA ASP A 280 -4.90 -4.73 -14.34
C ASP A 280 -5.57 -6.06 -14.05
N ALA A 281 -4.86 -6.95 -13.36
CA ALA A 281 -5.38 -8.22 -12.88
C ALA A 281 -5.96 -8.14 -11.45
N LEU A 282 -5.77 -7.02 -10.74
CA LEU A 282 -6.26 -6.84 -9.37
C LEU A 282 -7.58 -6.05 -9.34
N PRO A 283 -8.44 -6.25 -8.32
CA PRO A 283 -8.27 -7.20 -7.22
C PRO A 283 -8.53 -8.66 -7.64
N ILE A 284 -8.07 -9.62 -6.83
CA ILE A 284 -8.48 -11.02 -6.94
C ILE A 284 -9.96 -11.13 -6.55
N VAL A 285 -10.77 -11.76 -7.40
CA VAL A 285 -12.22 -11.85 -7.22
C VAL A 285 -12.62 -13.19 -6.58
N ALA A 286 -12.04 -14.27 -7.05
CA ALA A 286 -12.32 -15.61 -6.53
C ALA A 286 -11.09 -16.51 -6.68
N PHE A 287 -11.01 -17.51 -5.80
CA PHE A 287 -10.02 -18.56 -5.80
C PHE A 287 -10.71 -19.90 -6.06
N PHE A 288 -10.09 -20.75 -6.86
CA PHE A 288 -10.59 -22.06 -7.26
C PHE A 288 -9.50 -23.10 -7.02
N ALA A 289 -9.91 -24.29 -6.58
CA ALA A 289 -9.00 -25.42 -6.40
C ALA A 289 -9.63 -26.74 -6.86
N GLY A 290 -8.78 -27.68 -7.24
CA GLY A 290 -9.11 -29.02 -7.70
C GLY A 290 -7.96 -29.96 -7.39
N ASP A 291 -8.05 -31.23 -7.81
CA ASP A 291 -7.02 -32.25 -7.52
C ASP A 291 -6.69 -32.39 -6.02
N THR A 292 -7.70 -32.19 -5.16
CA THR A 292 -7.60 -32.41 -3.71
C THR A 292 -8.44 -33.61 -3.27
N GLY A 293 -8.93 -34.40 -4.22
CA GLY A 293 -9.75 -35.57 -4.00
C GLY A 293 -8.93 -36.86 -3.96
N LYS A 294 -9.64 -37.98 -4.05
CA LYS A 294 -9.05 -39.26 -4.44
C LYS A 294 -9.56 -39.53 -5.84
N GLU A 295 -8.71 -40.10 -6.70
CA GLU A 295 -9.17 -40.67 -7.98
C GLU A 295 -10.46 -41.46 -7.75
N TYR A 296 -11.48 -41.22 -8.56
CA TYR A 296 -12.56 -42.19 -8.69
C TYR A 296 -11.93 -43.48 -9.21
N SER A 297 -11.77 -44.46 -8.34
CA SER A 297 -11.58 -45.83 -8.74
C SER A 297 -12.82 -46.28 -9.54
N ASN A 298 -12.58 -46.54 -10.83
CA ASN A 298 -13.44 -47.15 -11.87
C ASN A 298 -14.32 -46.21 -12.70
#